data_AF-A0A518D5L9-F1
#
_entry.id   AF-A0A518D5L9-F1
#
_cell.length_a   1.000
_cell.length_b   1.000
_cell.length_c   1.000
_cell.angle_alpha   90.00
_cell.angle_beta   90.00
_cell.angle_gamma   90.00
#
_symmetry.space_group_name_H-M   'P 1'
#
loop_
_entity.id
_entity.type
_entity.pdbx_description
1 polymer ?
#
loop_
_entity_poly.entity_id
_entity_poly.type
_entity_poly.pdbx_seq_one_letter_code
_entity_poly.pdbx_strand_id
1 'polypeptide(L)'
;MEKPFGQNRIRREDLPAGENLCEYCTAKCCRYFALPIDAPETFEELEYLRWFLLHDRASVFKEDDDWYLLVHTTCEHLRDDNRCGIYATRPKICQDYSFTNCEYEEDSVYDLYLETADQVWEYTEAVWQPNARCARSRKPELLPVLA
;
A
#
# COMPACT_ATOMS: atom_id res chain seq x y z
N MET A 1 -29.70 -8.64 -20.00
CA MET A 1 -28.37 -8.81 -19.39
C MET A 1 -28.35 -7.93 -18.17
N GLU A 2 -28.04 -8.46 -16.99
CA GLU A 2 -27.92 -7.63 -15.78
C GLU A 2 -26.81 -6.60 -15.97
N LYS A 3 -26.94 -5.43 -15.32
CA LYS A 3 -25.94 -4.38 -15.40
C LYS A 3 -24.67 -4.81 -14.64
N PRO A 4 -23.47 -4.57 -15.21
CA PRO A 4 -22.21 -4.72 -14.50
C PRO A 4 -22.16 -4.00 -13.16
N PHE A 5 -21.45 -4.57 -12.19
CA PHE A 5 -21.16 -3.88 -10.92
C PHE A 5 -20.32 -2.63 -11.19
N GLY A 6 -20.59 -1.57 -10.42
CA GLY A 6 -19.88 -0.29 -10.54
C GLY A 6 -20.37 0.66 -11.64
N GLN A 7 -21.45 0.35 -12.37
CA GLN A 7 -22.01 1.29 -13.37
C GLN A 7 -22.65 2.52 -12.75
N ASN A 8 -23.24 2.39 -11.56
CA ASN A 8 -23.88 3.48 -10.83
C ASN A 8 -23.15 3.68 -9.51
N ARG A 9 -22.03 4.39 -9.51
CA ARG A 9 -21.29 4.63 -8.26
C ARG A 9 -22.14 5.50 -7.31
N ILE A 10 -22.33 5.04 -6.08
CA ILE A 10 -22.98 5.79 -4.99
C ILE A 10 -21.97 6.16 -3.93
N ARG A 11 -22.34 7.09 -3.04
CA ARG A 11 -21.57 7.27 -1.81
C ARG A 11 -21.93 6.21 -0.78
N ARG A 12 -21.02 5.88 0.13
CA ARG A 12 -21.27 4.90 1.21
C ARG A 12 -22.38 5.37 2.14
N GLU A 13 -22.45 6.67 2.40
CA GLU A 13 -23.53 7.30 3.18
C GLU A 13 -24.92 7.12 2.55
N ASP A 14 -24.97 6.89 1.22
CA ASP A 14 -26.20 6.69 0.45
C ASP A 14 -26.54 5.20 0.24
N LEU A 15 -25.76 4.26 0.82
CA LEU A 15 -25.99 2.82 0.65
C LEU A 15 -27.32 2.41 1.32
N PRO A 16 -28.28 1.81 0.58
CA PRO A 16 -29.53 1.33 1.17
C PRO A 16 -29.28 0.25 2.23
N ALA A 17 -30.09 0.26 3.30
CA ALA A 17 -29.96 -0.71 4.37
C ALA A 17 -30.15 -2.15 3.86
N GLY A 18 -29.17 -3.01 4.11
CA GLY A 18 -29.19 -4.42 3.70
C GLY A 18 -28.60 -4.70 2.31
N GLU A 19 -28.17 -3.67 1.59
CA GLU A 19 -27.47 -3.83 0.31
C GLU A 19 -25.95 -3.98 0.46
N ASN A 20 -25.32 -4.47 -0.60
CA ASN A 20 -23.89 -4.76 -0.65
C ASN A 20 -23.14 -3.67 -1.43
N LEU A 21 -22.17 -3.04 -0.78
CA LEU A 21 -21.36 -1.97 -1.37
C LEU A 21 -20.59 -2.42 -2.63
N CYS A 22 -20.22 -3.70 -2.74
CA CYS A 22 -19.52 -4.22 -3.91
C CYS A 22 -20.32 -4.16 -5.20
N GLU A 23 -21.66 -4.14 -5.15
CA GLU A 23 -22.50 -3.99 -6.34
C GLU A 23 -22.27 -2.66 -7.04
N TYR A 24 -21.81 -1.67 -6.28
CA TYR A 24 -21.50 -0.32 -6.71
C TYR A 24 -20.01 -0.11 -7.02
N CYS A 25 -19.18 -1.16 -6.89
CA CYS A 25 -17.73 -1.13 -7.06
C CYS A 25 -17.27 -1.77 -8.39
N THR A 26 -16.14 -1.31 -8.93
CA THR A 26 -15.47 -1.89 -10.11
C THR A 26 -14.48 -3.02 -9.75
N ALA A 27 -14.79 -3.75 -8.67
CA ALA A 27 -14.02 -4.87 -8.12
C ALA A 27 -12.54 -4.54 -7.79
N LYS A 28 -12.29 -3.41 -7.09
CA LYS A 28 -10.94 -2.99 -6.67
C LYS A 28 -10.14 -4.10 -5.99
N CYS A 29 -10.72 -4.73 -4.96
CA CYS A 29 -10.12 -5.84 -4.21
C CYS A 29 -9.84 -7.12 -5.02
N CYS A 30 -10.34 -7.25 -6.26
CA CYS A 30 -10.03 -8.37 -7.15
C CYS A 30 -8.92 -8.03 -8.17
N ARG A 31 -8.34 -6.82 -8.09
CA ARG A 31 -7.33 -6.30 -9.02
C ARG A 31 -5.95 -6.11 -8.39
N TYR A 32 -5.81 -6.51 -7.14
CA TYR A 32 -4.54 -6.62 -6.44
C TYR A 32 -4.69 -7.61 -5.28
N PHE A 33 -3.57 -7.98 -4.67
CA PHE A 33 -3.56 -8.54 -3.32
C PHE A 33 -2.47 -7.83 -2.50
N ALA A 34 -2.71 -7.76 -1.19
CA ALA A 34 -1.78 -7.19 -0.22
C ALA A 34 -1.29 -8.31 0.70
N LEU A 35 0.02 -8.39 0.91
CA LEU A 35 0.63 -9.30 1.87
C LEU A 35 1.25 -8.49 3.00
N PRO A 36 0.97 -8.81 4.26
CA PRO A 36 1.74 -8.23 5.35
C PRO A 36 3.20 -8.67 5.23
N ILE A 37 4.11 -7.73 5.44
CA ILE A 37 5.55 -7.95 5.51
C ILE A 37 6.06 -7.39 6.83
N ASP A 38 7.18 -7.89 7.30
CA ASP A 38 7.83 -7.33 8.48
C ASP A 38 8.39 -5.93 8.16
N ALA A 39 8.40 -5.05 9.17
CA ALA A 39 9.02 -3.74 9.03
C ALA A 39 10.53 -3.90 8.73
N PRO A 40 11.11 -3.17 7.75
CA PRO A 40 12.53 -3.27 7.46
C PRO A 40 13.35 -2.62 8.58
N GLU A 41 14.21 -3.39 9.24
CA GLU A 41 15.05 -2.92 10.34
C GLU A 41 16.52 -2.74 9.93
N THR A 42 16.91 -3.32 8.80
CA THR A 42 18.29 -3.31 8.29
C THR A 42 18.39 -2.74 6.88
N PHE A 43 19.60 -2.28 6.50
CA PHE A 43 19.87 -1.86 5.11
C PHE A 43 19.56 -2.95 4.09
N GLU A 44 19.83 -4.20 4.41
CA GLU A 44 19.57 -5.32 3.51
C GLU A 44 18.06 -5.52 3.29
N GLU A 45 17.25 -5.39 4.33
CA GLU A 45 15.78 -5.45 4.21
C GLU A 45 15.21 -4.26 3.45
N LEU A 46 15.79 -3.05 3.61
CA LEU A 46 15.46 -1.89 2.78
C LEU A 46 15.81 -2.12 1.30
N GLU A 47 16.92 -2.80 1.01
CA GLU A 47 17.27 -3.21 -0.35
C GLU A 47 16.30 -4.26 -0.91
N TYR A 48 15.71 -5.12 -0.08
CA TYR A 48 14.64 -6.03 -0.53
C TYR A 48 13.39 -5.27 -0.94
N LEU A 49 12.99 -4.23 -0.20
CA LEU A 49 11.89 -3.36 -0.62
C LEU A 49 12.19 -2.71 -1.98
N ARG A 50 13.43 -2.24 -2.16
CA ARG A 50 13.86 -1.64 -3.42
C ARG A 50 13.78 -2.65 -4.56
N TRP A 51 14.21 -3.89 -4.31
CA TRP A 51 14.13 -4.98 -5.28
C TRP A 51 12.68 -5.34 -5.65
N PHE A 52 11.74 -5.36 -4.70
CA PHE A 52 10.32 -5.56 -5.02
C PHE A 52 9.83 -4.52 -6.03
N LEU A 53 10.18 -3.25 -5.82
CA LEU A 53 9.74 -2.11 -6.65
C LEU A 53 10.58 -1.89 -7.92
N LEU A 54 11.50 -2.80 -8.25
CA LEU A 54 12.04 -2.92 -9.60
C LEU A 54 11.07 -3.63 -10.57
N HIS A 55 9.99 -4.21 -10.05
CA HIS A 55 8.93 -4.85 -10.84
C HIS A 55 7.74 -3.89 -10.99
N ASP A 56 7.19 -3.81 -12.20
CA ASP A 56 6.21 -2.80 -12.64
C ASP A 56 4.82 -2.87 -11.98
N ARG A 57 4.53 -3.97 -11.27
CA ARG A 57 3.20 -4.23 -10.67
C ARG A 57 3.28 -4.42 -9.16
N ALA A 58 4.20 -3.74 -8.50
CA ALA A 58 4.34 -3.78 -7.06
C ALA A 58 4.29 -2.37 -6.44
N SER A 59 3.81 -2.28 -5.21
CA SER A 59 3.89 -1.09 -4.35
C SER A 59 4.09 -1.54 -2.91
N VAL A 60 4.70 -0.71 -2.07
CA VAL A 60 4.83 -0.97 -0.63
C VAL A 60 4.16 0.16 0.11
N PHE A 61 3.34 -0.16 1.12
CA PHE A 61 2.76 0.86 1.98
C PHE A 61 2.88 0.51 3.45
N LYS A 62 2.81 1.56 4.26
CA LYS A 62 2.73 1.48 5.72
C LYS A 62 1.45 2.18 6.18
N GLU A 63 0.71 1.52 7.06
CA GLU A 63 -0.40 2.09 7.79
C GLU A 63 -0.20 1.75 9.27
N ASP A 64 -0.18 2.77 10.13
CA ASP A 64 0.25 2.66 11.52
C ASP A 64 1.65 2.03 11.62
N ASP A 65 1.78 0.84 12.20
CA ASP A 65 3.04 0.09 12.32
C ASP A 65 3.11 -1.14 11.38
N ASP A 66 2.05 -1.39 10.61
CA ASP A 66 1.97 -2.53 9.71
C ASP A 66 2.47 -2.18 8.30
N TRP A 67 3.29 -3.08 7.74
CA TRP A 67 3.83 -2.94 6.39
C TRP A 67 3.18 -3.95 5.44
N TYR A 68 2.94 -3.50 4.21
CA TYR A 68 2.29 -4.32 3.19
C TYR A 68 3.01 -4.24 1.85
N LEU A 69 3.21 -5.39 1.22
CA LEU A 69 3.56 -5.50 -0.19
C LEU A 69 2.29 -5.69 -1.01
N LEU A 70 2.03 -4.76 -1.92
CA LEU A 70 0.92 -4.82 -2.86
C LEU A 70 1.41 -5.34 -4.19
N VAL A 71 0.71 -6.32 -4.71
CA VAL A 71 0.93 -6.85 -6.06
C VAL A 71 -0.32 -6.57 -6.90
N HIS A 72 -0.16 -5.71 -7.89
CA HIS A 72 -1.22 -5.23 -8.77
C HIS A 72 -1.50 -6.23 -9.89
N THR A 73 -2.31 -7.24 -9.59
CA THR A 73 -2.70 -8.26 -10.58
C THR A 73 -4.19 -8.57 -10.53
N THR A 74 -4.76 -8.89 -11.69
CA THR A 74 -6.19 -9.20 -11.80
C THR A 74 -6.44 -10.67 -11.50
N CYS A 75 -7.40 -10.93 -10.60
CA CYS A 75 -7.88 -12.27 -10.29
C CYS A 75 -8.42 -12.95 -11.56
N GLU A 76 -8.00 -14.20 -11.82
CA GLU A 76 -8.42 -14.97 -12.99
C GLU A 76 -9.93 -15.26 -13.05
N HIS A 77 -10.61 -15.20 -11.90
CA HIS A 77 -12.05 -15.41 -11.79
C HIS A 77 -12.86 -14.12 -11.83
N LEU A 78 -12.24 -12.96 -12.04
CA LEU A 78 -12.95 -11.70 -12.22
C LEU A 78 -13.60 -11.67 -13.61
N ARG A 79 -14.91 -11.47 -13.66
CA ARG A 79 -15.69 -11.39 -14.89
C ARG A 79 -15.73 -9.96 -15.43
N ASP A 80 -16.08 -9.83 -16.71
CA ASP A 80 -16.22 -8.53 -17.39
C ASP A 80 -17.29 -7.62 -16.78
N ASP A 81 -18.23 -8.19 -16.02
CA ASP A 81 -19.28 -7.48 -15.30
C ASP A 81 -18.88 -7.10 -13.86
N ASN A 82 -17.58 -7.20 -13.52
CA ASN A 82 -16.99 -6.97 -12.19
C ASN A 82 -17.49 -7.92 -11.09
N ARG A 83 -18.08 -9.07 -11.46
CA ARG A 83 -18.51 -10.09 -10.50
C ARG A 83 -17.46 -11.18 -10.35
N CYS A 84 -17.41 -11.80 -9.17
CA CYS A 84 -16.57 -12.98 -8.94
C CYS A 84 -17.23 -14.23 -9.56
N GLY A 85 -16.52 -14.91 -10.46
CA GLY A 85 -16.97 -16.15 -11.10
C GLY A 85 -17.07 -17.36 -10.17
N ILE A 86 -16.40 -17.31 -9.02
CA ILE A 86 -16.36 -18.40 -8.03
C ILE A 86 -16.96 -17.97 -6.67
N TYR A 87 -17.92 -17.03 -6.65
CA TYR A 87 -18.40 -16.38 -5.42
C TYR A 87 -18.76 -17.36 -4.28
N ALA A 88 -19.38 -18.49 -4.59
CA ALA A 88 -19.79 -19.51 -3.61
C ALA A 88 -18.62 -20.36 -3.08
N THR A 89 -17.52 -20.46 -3.83
CA THR A 89 -16.35 -21.32 -3.51
C THR A 89 -15.08 -20.49 -3.35
N ARG A 90 -15.23 -19.20 -3.02
CA ARG A 90 -14.09 -18.28 -2.81
C ARG A 90 -13.17 -18.79 -1.70
N PRO A 91 -11.86 -18.47 -1.74
CA PRO A 91 -10.97 -18.73 -0.61
C PRO A 91 -11.40 -18.00 0.66
N LYS A 92 -10.97 -18.49 1.83
CA LYS A 92 -11.36 -17.95 3.14
C LYS A 92 -11.09 -16.44 3.28
N ILE A 93 -9.94 -15.96 2.81
CA ILE A 93 -9.60 -14.52 2.84
C ILE A 93 -10.64 -13.64 2.12
N CYS A 94 -11.20 -14.10 1.00
CA CYS A 94 -12.23 -13.39 0.27
C CYS A 94 -13.63 -13.55 0.90
N GLN A 95 -13.86 -14.64 1.64
CA GLN A 95 -15.12 -14.85 2.39
C GLN A 95 -15.17 -13.97 3.64
N ASP A 96 -14.03 -13.81 4.32
CA ASP A 96 -13.89 -13.03 5.54
C ASP A 96 -13.83 -11.50 5.27
N TYR A 97 -13.82 -11.09 4.00
CA TYR A 97 -13.80 -9.68 3.60
C TYR A 97 -15.04 -8.92 4.08
N SER A 98 -14.81 -7.74 4.65
CA SER A 98 -15.85 -6.82 5.11
C SER A 98 -15.74 -5.48 4.40
N PHE A 99 -16.89 -4.86 4.11
CA PHE A 99 -16.94 -3.51 3.54
C PHE A 99 -16.67 -2.41 4.58
N THR A 100 -16.53 -2.73 5.86
CA THR A 100 -16.33 -1.72 6.94
C THR A 100 -15.10 -0.85 6.69
N ASN A 101 -13.93 -1.43 6.43
CA ASN A 101 -12.69 -0.71 6.11
C ASN A 101 -12.30 -0.90 4.63
N CYS A 102 -13.28 -0.97 3.73
CA CYS A 102 -13.04 -1.14 2.30
C CYS A 102 -12.61 0.17 1.62
N GLU A 103 -11.67 0.07 0.67
CA GLU A 103 -11.11 1.17 -0.11
C GLU A 103 -12.06 1.74 -1.19
N TYR A 104 -13.35 1.43 -1.12
CA TYR A 104 -14.35 1.80 -2.14
C TYR A 104 -14.41 3.30 -2.42
N GLU A 105 -14.42 4.11 -1.37
CA GLU A 105 -14.45 5.58 -1.45
C GLU A 105 -13.10 6.23 -1.27
N GLU A 106 -12.07 5.43 -0.97
CA GLU A 106 -10.91 5.90 -0.24
C GLU A 106 -10.13 7.00 -0.98
N ASP A 107 -10.05 8.14 -0.28
CA ASP A 107 -8.96 9.11 -0.34
C ASP A 107 -7.89 8.64 0.68
N SER A 108 -7.36 7.43 0.53
CA SER A 108 -6.47 6.81 1.54
C SER A 108 -5.26 7.71 1.81
N VAL A 109 -5.05 8.07 3.07
CA VAL A 109 -3.84 8.74 3.53
C VAL A 109 -2.98 7.67 4.17
N TYR A 110 -2.14 7.02 3.37
CA TYR A 110 -1.10 6.13 3.90
C TYR A 110 -0.07 6.96 4.66
N ASP A 111 0.50 6.40 5.74
CA ASP A 111 1.65 7.02 6.42
C ASP A 111 2.87 7.03 5.49
N LEU A 112 2.99 5.97 4.67
CA LEU A 112 4.01 5.82 3.65
C LEU A 112 3.44 5.03 2.47
N TYR A 113 3.65 5.51 1.25
CA TYR A 113 3.32 4.80 0.02
C TYR A 113 4.50 4.92 -0.97
N LEU A 114 5.09 3.78 -1.30
CA LEU A 114 6.25 3.66 -2.20
C LEU A 114 5.81 2.89 -3.45
N GLU A 115 6.00 3.49 -4.60
CA GLU A 115 5.62 2.94 -5.91
C GLU A 115 6.83 2.62 -6.79
N THR A 116 7.98 3.21 -6.48
CA THR A 116 9.18 3.11 -7.29
C THR A 116 10.40 2.76 -6.45
N ALA A 117 11.36 2.06 -7.06
CA ALA A 117 12.65 1.78 -6.43
C ALA A 117 13.41 3.05 -6.01
N ASP A 118 13.26 4.16 -6.74
CA ASP A 118 13.89 5.44 -6.40
C ASP A 118 13.31 6.04 -5.11
N GLN A 119 11.99 5.98 -4.92
CA GLN A 119 11.36 6.40 -3.65
C GLN A 119 11.84 5.54 -2.47
N VAL A 120 12.05 4.23 -2.67
CA VAL A 120 12.62 3.37 -1.62
C VAL A 120 14.05 3.81 -1.28
N TRP A 121 14.84 4.15 -2.30
CA TRP A 121 16.20 4.64 -2.07
C TRP A 121 16.20 5.96 -1.30
N GLU A 122 15.37 6.92 -1.67
CA GLU A 122 15.20 8.19 -0.94
C GLU A 122 14.78 7.95 0.51
N TYR A 123 13.82 7.05 0.74
CA TYR A 123 13.41 6.65 2.09
C TYR A 123 14.56 6.01 2.86
N THR A 124 15.31 5.11 2.23
CA THR A 124 16.48 4.43 2.82
C THR A 124 17.54 5.43 3.25
N GLU A 125 17.88 6.41 2.42
CA GLU A 125 18.86 7.46 2.78
C GLU A 125 18.38 8.32 3.95
N ALA A 126 17.07 8.55 4.07
CA ALA A 126 16.50 9.32 5.17
C ALA A 126 16.54 8.57 6.51
N VAL A 127 16.19 7.28 6.52
CA VAL A 127 16.05 6.48 7.75
C VAL A 127 17.31 5.75 8.16
N TRP A 128 18.15 5.35 7.21
CA TRP A 128 19.36 4.56 7.46
C TRP A 128 20.60 5.45 7.51
N GLN A 129 21.03 5.81 8.73
CA GLN A 129 22.25 6.58 8.97
C GLN A 129 23.29 5.73 9.75
N PRO A 130 23.95 4.76 9.10
CA PRO A 130 24.82 3.78 9.77
C PRO A 130 26.05 4.44 10.40
N ASN A 131 26.36 5.68 9.97
CA ASN A 131 27.37 6.53 10.55
C ASN A 131 26.85 7.96 10.63
N ALA A 132 25.85 8.22 11.48
CA ALA A 132 25.59 9.57 11.95
C ALA A 132 26.81 10.09 12.74
N ARG A 133 27.92 10.35 12.03
CA ARG A 133 28.89 11.34 12.43
C ARG A 133 28.05 12.58 12.65
N CYS A 134 27.98 13.01 13.91
CA CYS A 134 27.33 14.23 14.32
C CYS A 134 27.42 15.26 13.17
N ALA A 135 26.28 15.62 12.56
CA ALA A 135 26.25 16.60 11.47
C ALA A 135 26.82 17.97 11.91
N ARG A 136 27.08 18.13 13.21
CA ARG A 136 27.83 19.25 13.75
C ARG A 136 29.29 19.15 13.31
N SER A 137 29.75 20.22 12.68
CA SER A 137 31.18 20.46 12.49
C SER A 137 31.94 20.29 13.80
N ARG A 138 33.16 19.76 13.74
CA ARG A 138 34.05 19.65 14.90
C ARG A 138 34.18 21.03 15.56
N LYS A 139 34.19 21.09 16.90
CA LYS A 139 34.36 22.35 17.64
C LYS A 139 35.59 23.10 17.07
N PRO A 140 35.43 24.35 16.60
CA PRO A 140 36.56 25.10 16.04
C PRO A 140 37.62 25.34 17.12
N GLU A 141 38.88 25.45 16.70
CA GLU A 141 39.96 25.88 17.60
C GLU A 141 39.68 27.29 18.12
N LEU A 142 40.09 27.56 19.36
CA LEU A 142 39.97 28.90 19.94
C LEU A 142 40.82 29.87 19.10
N LEU A 143 40.25 31.04 18.78
CA LEU A 143 40.99 32.07 18.04
C LEU A 143 42.24 32.46 18.84
N PRO A 144 43.41 32.62 18.17
CA PRO A 144 44.61 33.08 18.84
C PRO A 144 44.37 34.49 19.38
N VAL A 145 44.53 34.64 20.70
CA VAL A 145 44.61 35.96 21.33
C VAL A 145 46.02 36.48 21.06
N LEU A 146 46.14 37.44 20.15
CA LEU A 146 47.39 38.17 19.95
C LEU A 146 47.59 39.12 21.15
N ALA A 147 48.72 38.96 21.85
CA ALA A 147 49.12 39.82 22.96
C ALA A 147 49.67 41.17 22.48
#